data_AF-A0A8X6FCH4-F1
#
_entry.id   AF-A0A8X6FCH4-F1
#
_cell.length_a   1.000
_cell.length_b   1.000
_cell.length_c   1.000
_cell.angle_alpha   90.00
_cell.angle_beta   90.00
_cell.angle_gamma   90.00
#
_symmetry.space_group_name_H-M   'P 1'
#
loop_
_entity.id
_entity.type
_entity.pdbx_description
1 polymer ?
#
loop_
_entity_poly.entity_id
_entity_poly.type
_entity_poly.pdbx_seq_one_letter_code
_entity_poly.pdbx_strand_id
1 'polypeptide(L)'
;MIDMAKLLPESMASEKGEVEKTLNLVKECKKFRNQELCKMASALNKSIQMGEEEGKKARKIKVAKNLLKAGISLDIILQTTGLSKDELKKHDKTEVVLIL
;
A
#
# COMPACT_ATOMS: atom_id res chain seq x y z
N MET A 1 -16.14 -19.45 -14.32
CA MET A 1 -17.04 -19.46 -13.15
C MET A 1 -17.52 -20.88 -12.98
N ILE A 2 -17.29 -21.50 -11.82
CA ILE A 2 -17.77 -22.86 -11.56
C ILE A 2 -19.19 -22.74 -11.02
N ASP A 3 -20.16 -23.32 -11.72
CA ASP A 3 -21.55 -23.37 -11.28
C ASP A 3 -21.67 -24.24 -10.03
N MET A 4 -21.83 -23.56 -8.90
CA MET A 4 -21.90 -24.15 -7.57
C MET A 4 -23.11 -25.08 -7.39
N ALA A 5 -24.10 -25.02 -8.29
CA ALA A 5 -25.25 -25.92 -8.34
C ALA A 5 -24.90 -27.36 -8.78
N LYS A 6 -23.74 -27.58 -9.42
CA LYS A 6 -23.29 -28.91 -9.87
C LYS A 6 -22.55 -29.72 -8.80
N LEU A 7 -22.37 -29.17 -7.60
CA LEU A 7 -21.58 -29.77 -6.51
C LEU A 7 -22.43 -30.36 -5.38
N LEU A 8 -23.76 -30.36 -5.49
CA LEU A 8 -24.62 -30.96 -4.47
C LEU A 8 -24.97 -32.40 -4.86
N PRO A 9 -24.66 -33.40 -4.02
CA PRO A 9 -25.12 -34.77 -4.25
C PRO A 9 -26.65 -34.83 -4.07
N GLU A 10 -27.31 -35.52 -4.99
CA GLU A 10 -28.78 -35.63 -5.11
C GLU A 10 -29.46 -36.45 -3.99
N SER A 11 -28.71 -36.96 -3.02
CA SER A 11 -29.29 -37.69 -1.90
C SER A 11 -29.44 -36.80 -0.67
N MET A 12 -30.70 -36.62 -0.26
CA MET A 12 -31.21 -36.87 1.09
C MET A 12 -32.33 -35.88 1.42
N ALA A 13 -33.56 -36.35 1.19
CA ALA A 13 -34.73 -35.84 1.87
C ALA A 13 -34.71 -36.33 3.33
N SER A 14 -34.22 -35.50 4.25
CA SER A 14 -34.64 -35.40 5.65
C SER A 14 -33.90 -34.23 6.30
N GLU A 15 -34.53 -33.56 7.26
CA GLU A 15 -33.96 -32.50 8.13
C GLU A 15 -33.85 -31.07 7.54
N LYS A 16 -35.01 -30.47 7.23
CA LYS A 16 -35.15 -29.02 6.93
C LYS A 16 -34.51 -28.09 7.98
N GLY A 17 -34.34 -28.55 9.22
CA GLY A 17 -33.75 -27.76 10.32
C GLY A 17 -32.22 -27.67 10.33
N GLU A 18 -31.51 -28.64 9.74
CA GLU A 18 -30.03 -28.64 9.74
C GLU A 18 -29.46 -27.87 8.54
N VAL A 19 -30.13 -27.95 7.39
CA VAL A 19 -29.78 -27.22 6.15
C VAL A 19 -29.91 -25.71 6.33
N GLU A 20 -30.90 -25.24 7.09
CA GLU A 20 -31.11 -23.81 7.35
C GLU A 20 -30.05 -23.24 8.32
N LYS A 21 -29.59 -24.04 9.29
CA LYS A 21 -28.45 -23.70 10.16
C LYS A 21 -27.15 -23.65 9.37
N THR A 22 -26.88 -24.61 8.48
CA THR A 22 -25.70 -24.59 7.60
C THR A 22 -25.77 -23.41 6.63
N LEU A 23 -26.95 -23.07 6.10
CA LEU A 23 -27.13 -21.93 5.21
C LEU A 23 -26.89 -20.59 5.93
N ASN A 24 -27.35 -20.43 7.18
CA ASN A 24 -27.09 -19.23 7.98
C ASN A 24 -25.61 -19.13 8.39
N LEU A 25 -24.97 -20.24 8.77
CA LEU A 25 -23.53 -20.28 9.05
C LEU A 25 -22.69 -19.97 7.81
N VAL A 26 -23.08 -20.44 6.61
CA VAL A 26 -22.42 -20.08 5.34
C VAL A 26 -22.62 -18.60 5.01
N LYS A 27 -23.80 -18.02 5.28
CA LYS A 27 -24.07 -16.58 5.12
C LYS A 27 -23.29 -15.71 6.11
N GLU A 28 -23.20 -16.11 7.39
CA GLU A 28 -22.34 -15.47 8.39
C GLU A 28 -20.85 -15.62 8.04
N CYS A 29 -20.43 -16.80 7.60
CA CYS A 29 -19.09 -17.03 7.07
C CYS A 29 -18.81 -16.14 5.87
N LYS A 30 -19.78 -15.86 4.99
CA LYS A 30 -19.60 -14.97 3.83
C LYS A 30 -19.43 -13.49 4.24
N LYS A 31 -20.00 -13.09 5.38
CA LYS A 31 -19.76 -11.78 6.03
C LYS A 31 -18.38 -11.71 6.70
N PHE A 32 -17.95 -12.78 7.36
CA PHE A 32 -16.67 -12.82 8.09
C PHE A 32 -15.44 -13.11 7.21
N ARG A 33 -15.58 -13.88 6.11
CA ARG A 33 -14.44 -14.24 5.23
C ARG A 33 -13.85 -13.06 4.46
N ASN A 34 -14.46 -11.88 4.50
CA ASN A 34 -14.02 -10.73 3.70
C ASN A 34 -13.56 -9.53 4.53
N GLN A 35 -13.75 -9.51 5.85
CA GLN A 35 -13.34 -8.34 6.63
C GLN A 35 -11.81 -8.30 6.85
N GLU A 36 -11.22 -9.42 7.26
CA GLU A 36 -9.77 -9.50 7.49
C GLU A 36 -8.97 -9.43 6.17
N LEU A 37 -9.48 -10.07 5.11
CA LEU A 37 -8.94 -9.97 3.75
C LEU A 37 -9.00 -8.52 3.23
N CYS A 38 -10.13 -7.82 3.40
CA CYS A 38 -10.23 -6.40 3.04
C CYS A 38 -9.31 -5.51 3.87
N LYS A 39 -9.15 -5.78 5.19
CA LYS A 39 -8.20 -5.05 6.04
C LYS A 39 -6.76 -5.24 5.57
N MET A 40 -6.37 -6.48 5.28
CA MET A 40 -5.03 -6.80 4.78
C MET A 40 -4.77 -6.17 3.41
N ALA A 41 -5.72 -6.27 2.47
CA ALA A 41 -5.62 -5.62 1.16
C ALA A 41 -5.52 -4.09 1.28
N SER A 42 -6.30 -3.48 2.18
CA SER A 42 -6.24 -2.04 2.45
C SER A 42 -4.91 -1.63 3.06
N ALA A 43 -4.38 -2.43 4.00
CA ALA A 43 -3.08 -2.18 4.63
C ALA A 43 -1.94 -2.28 3.60
N LEU A 44 -1.98 -3.28 2.72
CA LEU A 44 -1.02 -3.45 1.64
C LEU A 44 -1.08 -2.30 0.63
N ASN A 45 -2.28 -1.86 0.23
CA ASN A 45 -2.41 -0.74 -0.69
C ASN A 45 -1.87 0.56 -0.06
N LYS A 46 -2.15 0.81 1.23
CA LYS A 46 -1.58 1.95 1.96
C LYS A 46 -0.06 1.88 2.02
N SER A 47 0.53 0.72 2.32
CA SER A 47 1.98 0.61 2.39
C SER A 47 2.66 0.80 1.03
N ILE A 48 2.04 0.32 -0.05
CA ILE A 48 2.51 0.57 -1.43
C ILE A 48 2.46 2.07 -1.74
N GLN A 49 1.33 2.73 -1.48
CA GLN A 49 1.20 4.18 -1.72
C GLN A 49 2.23 4.99 -0.92
N MET A 50 2.41 4.68 0.37
CA MET A 50 3.43 5.31 1.20
C MET A 50 4.83 5.09 0.63
N GLY A 51 5.16 3.86 0.20
CA GLY A 51 6.45 3.54 -0.41
C GLY A 51 6.68 4.28 -1.74
N GLU A 52 5.65 4.44 -2.56
CA GLU A 52 5.74 5.21 -3.79
C GLU A 52 5.98 6.71 -3.52
N GLU A 53 5.28 7.29 -2.56
CA GLU A 53 5.44 8.69 -2.15
C GLU A 53 6.83 8.94 -1.56
N GLU A 54 7.28 8.09 -0.65
CA GLU A 54 8.62 8.14 -0.08
C GLU A 54 9.68 7.97 -1.17
N GLY A 55 9.49 7.03 -2.10
CA GLY A 55 10.39 6.81 -3.24
C GLY A 55 10.45 8.02 -4.18
N LYS A 56 9.32 8.66 -4.47
CA LYS A 56 9.28 9.91 -5.26
C LYS A 56 10.04 11.03 -4.55
N LYS A 57 9.83 11.20 -3.24
CA LYS A 57 10.54 12.20 -2.43
C LYS A 57 12.04 11.94 -2.38
N ALA A 58 12.46 10.70 -2.14
CA ALA A 58 13.86 10.30 -2.12
C ALA A 58 14.55 10.57 -3.47
N ARG A 59 13.89 10.28 -4.60
CA ARG A 59 14.41 10.59 -5.94
C ARG A 59 14.57 12.10 -6.15
N LYS A 60 13.58 12.92 -5.79
CA LYS A 60 13.67 14.38 -5.87
C LYS A 60 14.87 14.92 -5.07
N ILE A 61 15.07 14.43 -3.86
CA ILE A 61 16.18 14.83 -2.99
C ILE A 61 17.53 14.42 -3.61
N LYS A 62 17.64 13.20 -4.14
CA LYS A 62 18.86 12.73 -4.81
C LYS A 62 19.22 13.62 -6.02
N VAL A 63 18.24 13.97 -6.84
CA VAL A 63 18.42 14.89 -7.97
C VAL A 63 18.84 16.28 -7.48
N ALA A 64 18.14 16.84 -6.49
CA ALA A 64 18.48 18.14 -5.91
C ALA A 64 19.93 18.19 -5.37
N LYS A 65 20.38 17.14 -4.69
CA LYS A 65 21.77 17.01 -4.20
C LYS A 65 22.78 16.97 -5.35
N ASN A 66 22.48 16.26 -6.43
CA ASN A 66 23.35 16.24 -7.60
C ASN A 66 23.41 17.60 -8.30
N LEU A 67 22.30 18.34 -8.37
CA LEU A 67 22.26 19.69 -8.93
C LEU A 67 23.06 20.69 -8.08
N LEU A 68 22.98 20.60 -6.75
CA LEU A 68 23.82 21.40 -5.85
C LEU A 68 25.31 21.12 -6.09
N LYS A 69 25.70 19.85 -6.23
CA LYS A 69 27.08 19.47 -6.56
C LYS A 69 27.53 19.97 -7.93
N ALA A 70 26.61 20.15 -8.87
CA ALA A 70 26.87 20.74 -10.17
C ALA A 70 26.90 22.29 -10.14
N GLY A 71 26.77 22.91 -8.97
CA GLY A 71 26.84 24.36 -8.80
C GLY A 71 25.55 25.10 -9.16
N ILE A 72 24.43 24.40 -9.33
CA ILE A 72 23.13 25.06 -9.60
C ILE A 72 22.63 25.75 -8.32
N SER A 73 22.08 26.95 -8.49
CA SER A 73 21.55 27.75 -7.39
C SER A 73 20.45 27.02 -6.61
N LEU A 74 20.51 27.13 -5.28
CA LEU A 74 19.54 26.53 -4.37
C LEU A 74 18.11 26.99 -4.68
N ASP A 75 17.89 28.26 -4.98
CA ASP A 75 16.54 28.79 -5.26
C ASP A 75 15.93 28.16 -6.53
N ILE A 76 16.74 27.95 -7.57
CA ILE A 76 16.30 27.26 -8.81
C ILE A 76 15.96 25.80 -8.50
N ILE A 77 16.76 25.13 -7.66
CA ILE A 77 16.53 23.73 -7.29
C ILE A 77 15.24 23.58 -6.49
N LEU A 78 14.99 24.45 -5.50
CA LEU A 78 13.77 24.41 -4.70
C LEU A 78 12.53 24.66 -5.57
N GLN A 79 12.60 25.66 -6.46
CA GLN A 79 11.51 25.98 -7.38
C GLN A 79 11.19 24.82 -8.34
N THR A 80 12.22 24.18 -8.90
CA THR A 80 12.05 23.11 -9.92
C THR A 80 11.68 21.76 -9.32
N THR A 81 12.17 21.43 -8.13
CA THR A 81 11.89 20.14 -7.48
C THR A 81 10.62 20.18 -6.62
N GLY A 82 10.19 21.38 -6.22
CA GLY A 82 9.11 21.60 -5.26
C GLY A 82 9.47 21.15 -3.84
N LEU A 83 10.76 21.03 -3.52
CA LEU A 83 11.22 20.71 -2.18
C LEU A 83 11.32 21.98 -1.32
N SER A 84 11.08 21.84 -0.03
CA SER A 84 11.47 22.85 0.97
C SER A 84 12.94 22.72 1.36
N LYS A 85 13.51 23.79 1.94
CA LYS A 85 14.90 23.79 2.46
C LYS A 85 15.09 22.70 3.53
N ASP A 86 14.10 22.51 4.40
CA ASP A 86 14.17 21.51 5.46
C ASP A 86 14.12 20.07 4.94
N GLU A 87 13.30 19.79 3.93
CA GLU A 87 13.26 18.48 3.29
C GLU A 87 14.57 18.11 2.62
N LEU A 88 15.28 19.09 2.06
CA LEU A 88 16.58 18.86 1.45
C LEU A 88 17.67 18.53 2.49
N LYS A 89 17.60 19.13 3.69
CA LYS A 89 18.55 18.93 4.81
C LYS A 89 18.29 17.64 5.61
N LYS A 90 17.02 17.25 5.81
CA LYS A 90 16.64 16.16 6.73
C LYS A 90 17.12 14.77 6.30
N HIS A 91 17.51 14.60 5.04
CA HIS A 91 17.98 13.33 4.48
C HIS A 91 19.51 13.19 4.41
N ASP A 92 20.26 13.95 5.21
CA ASP A 92 21.70 13.72 5.44
C ASP A 92 21.94 12.75 6.60
N LYS A 93 22.05 11.46 6.27
CA LYS A 93 22.88 10.49 7.01
C LYS A 93 24.18 10.22 6.24
N THR A 94 24.75 11.26 5.67
CA THR A 94 26.06 11.17 5.03
C THR A 94 26.86 12.35 5.55
N GLU A 95 27.90 12.04 6.33
CA GLU A 95 28.95 12.98 6.71
C GLU A 95 29.34 13.80 5.48
N VAL A 96 28.96 15.07 5.50
CA VAL A 96 29.63 16.07 4.69
C VAL A 96 31.00 16.18 5.31
N VAL A 97 31.96 15.43 4.76
CA VAL A 97 33.37 15.67 5.01
C VAL A 97 33.62 17.11 4.57
N LEU A 98 33.79 17.98 5.56
CA LEU A 98 34.38 19.30 5.39
C LEU A 98 35.69 19.11 4.63
N ILE A 99 35.77 19.70 3.44
CA ILE A 99 37.06 20.09 2.88
C ILE A 99 36.98 21.60 2.69
N LEU A 100 37.90 22.24 3.41
CA LEU A 100 38.17 23.66 3.59
C LEU A 100 38.24 24.43 2.27
#